data_AF-A0A0C2ZU23-F1
#
_entry.id   AF-A0A0C2ZU23-F1
#
_cell.length_a   1.000
_cell.length_b   1.000
_cell.length_c   1.000
_cell.angle_alpha   90.00
_cell.angle_beta   90.00
_cell.angle_gamma   90.00
#
_symmetry.space_group_name_H-M   'P 1'
#
loop_
_entity.id
_entity.type
_entity.pdbx_description
1 polymer ?
#
loop_
_entity_poly.entity_id
_entity_poly.type
_entity_poly.pdbx_seq_one_letter_code
_entity_poly.pdbx_strand_id
1 'polypeptide(L)'
;MATQPHGQSITPAWKVFTAIGFAGVVGAAVTYFRDGSTLAIIGGMVILAIGLPLTVWSILRMLRENRGHRLHWWRTPPVKPRNVDLSRAVGIPTTIFGALAIWLNTAGSAPWWLAAIFTAILIALFGATVAVHNIRLSQRN
;
A
#
# COMPACT_ATOMS: atom_id res chain seq x y z
N MET A 1 7.96 31.19 -11.26
CA MET A 1 8.08 30.31 -12.46
C MET A 1 6.95 29.30 -12.39
N ALA A 2 5.94 29.42 -13.26
CA ALA A 2 4.88 28.42 -13.37
C ALA A 2 5.49 27.17 -14.01
N THR A 3 5.60 26.08 -13.26
CA THR A 3 6.03 24.79 -13.78
C THR A 3 5.02 24.34 -14.81
N GLN A 4 5.48 24.07 -16.04
CA GLN A 4 4.62 23.56 -17.09
C GLN A 4 3.92 22.28 -16.61
N PRO A 5 2.63 22.07 -16.93
CA PRO A 5 1.96 20.82 -16.61
C PRO A 5 2.62 19.70 -17.42
N HIS A 6 3.58 19.00 -16.82
CA HIS A 6 4.11 17.77 -17.39
C HIS A 6 2.92 16.85 -17.64
N GLY A 7 2.68 16.51 -18.90
CA GLY A 7 1.58 15.64 -19.30
C GLY A 7 1.59 14.37 -18.45
N GLN A 8 0.46 14.07 -17.81
CA GLN A 8 0.36 12.89 -16.96
C GLN A 8 0.63 11.64 -17.78
N SER A 9 1.52 10.76 -17.31
CA SER A 9 1.70 9.46 -17.95
C SER A 9 0.43 8.63 -17.75
N ILE A 10 -0.25 8.29 -18.84
CA ILE A 10 -1.46 7.47 -18.81
C ILE A 10 -1.06 6.00 -18.73
N THR A 11 -1.47 5.33 -17.66
CA THR A 11 -1.29 3.89 -17.52
C THR A 11 -2.28 3.17 -18.44
N PRO A 12 -1.82 2.22 -19.29
CA PRO A 12 -2.72 1.48 -20.17
C PRO A 12 -3.85 0.78 -19.39
N ALA A 13 -5.09 0.90 -19.88
CA ALA A 13 -6.27 0.40 -19.19
C ALA A 13 -6.18 -1.10 -18.86
N TRP A 14 -5.61 -1.92 -19.75
CA TRP A 14 -5.44 -3.35 -19.52
C TRP A 14 -4.63 -3.65 -18.25
N LYS A 15 -3.58 -2.87 -17.93
CA LYS A 15 -2.80 -3.06 -16.70
C LYS A 15 -3.61 -2.76 -15.46
N VAL A 16 -4.49 -1.76 -15.54
CA VAL A 16 -5.39 -1.38 -14.44
C VAL A 16 -6.42 -2.50 -14.22
N PHE A 17 -7.03 -3.00 -15.30
CA PHE A 17 -7.97 -4.13 -15.21
C PHE A 17 -7.30 -5.40 -14.69
N THR A 18 -6.06 -5.69 -15.11
CA THR A 18 -5.30 -6.82 -14.55
C THR A 18 -5.05 -6.65 -13.06
N ALA A 19 -4.70 -5.45 -12.59
CA ALA A 19 -4.49 -5.18 -11.16
C ALA A 19 -5.80 -5.32 -10.34
N ILE A 20 -6.92 -4.84 -10.87
CA ILE A 20 -8.24 -4.98 -10.25
C ILE A 20 -8.67 -6.45 -10.23
N GLY A 21 -8.55 -7.15 -11.35
CA GLY A 21 -8.87 -8.58 -11.46
C GLY A 21 -8.01 -9.42 -10.52
N PHE A 22 -6.71 -9.13 -10.43
CA PHE A 22 -5.81 -9.77 -9.49
C PHE A 22 -6.26 -9.54 -8.03
N ALA A 23 -6.59 -8.30 -7.65
CA ALA A 23 -7.11 -8.02 -6.31
C ALA A 23 -8.40 -8.80 -6.02
N GLY A 24 -9.30 -8.92 -7.00
CA GLY A 24 -10.52 -9.72 -6.88
C GLY A 24 -10.26 -11.21 -6.70
N VAL A 25 -9.36 -11.79 -7.51
CA VAL A 25 -8.99 -13.22 -7.42
C VAL A 25 -8.29 -13.53 -6.11
N VAL A 26 -7.33 -12.69 -5.69
CA VAL A 26 -6.63 -12.86 -4.42
C VAL A 26 -7.62 -12.73 -3.26
N GLY A 27 -8.48 -11.71 -3.26
CA GLY A 27 -9.51 -11.54 -2.25
C GLY A 27 -10.43 -12.75 -2.13
N ALA A 28 -10.95 -13.24 -3.26
CA ALA A 28 -11.80 -14.43 -3.30
C ALA A 28 -11.07 -15.66 -2.75
N ALA A 29 -9.83 -15.91 -3.17
CA ALA A 29 -9.01 -17.01 -2.69
C ALA A 29 -8.78 -16.95 -1.17
N VAL A 30 -8.42 -15.78 -0.64
CA VAL A 30 -8.22 -15.56 0.80
C VAL A 30 -9.49 -15.85 1.61
N THR A 31 -10.66 -15.47 1.10
CA THR A 31 -11.93 -15.72 1.78
C THR A 31 -12.45 -17.15 1.63
N TYR A 32 -12.08 -17.83 0.55
CA TYR A 32 -12.56 -19.18 0.24
C TYR A 32 -11.73 -20.26 0.95
N PHE A 33 -10.41 -20.11 0.98
CA PHE A 33 -9.51 -21.05 1.65
C PHE A 33 -9.30 -20.66 3.11
N ARG A 34 -10.22 -21.12 3.97
CA ARG A 34 -10.20 -20.88 5.41
C ARG A 34 -10.16 -22.19 6.20
N ASP A 35 -9.17 -23.00 5.88
CA ASP A 35 -9.05 -24.35 6.42
C ASP A 35 -8.19 -24.38 7.70
N GLY A 36 -7.66 -23.23 8.12
CA GLY A 36 -6.76 -23.12 9.28
C GLY A 36 -5.39 -23.77 9.03
N SER A 37 -5.08 -24.11 7.79
CA SER A 37 -3.86 -24.82 7.43
C SER A 37 -2.62 -23.93 7.58
N THR A 38 -1.52 -24.50 8.04
CA THR A 38 -0.22 -23.81 8.09
C THR A 38 0.19 -23.28 6.72
N LEU A 39 -0.18 -23.99 5.64
CA LEU A 39 0.05 -23.55 4.26
C LEU A 39 -0.68 -22.25 3.91
N ALA A 40 -1.93 -22.07 4.38
CA ALA A 40 -2.66 -20.83 4.17
C ALA A 40 -2.02 -19.64 4.91
N ILE A 41 -1.50 -19.88 6.12
CA ILE A 41 -0.77 -18.86 6.90
C ILE A 41 0.54 -18.48 6.18
N ILE A 42 1.32 -19.47 5.73
CA ILE A 42 2.55 -19.23 4.96
C ILE A 42 2.24 -18.47 3.66
N GLY A 43 1.18 -18.87 2.95
CA GLY A 43 0.72 -18.15 1.76
C GLY A 43 0.38 -16.70 2.06
N GLY A 44 -0.34 -16.43 3.15
CA GLY A 44 -0.62 -15.08 3.63
C GLY A 44 0.66 -14.28 3.93
N MET A 45 1.66 -14.89 4.56
CA MET A 45 2.96 -14.26 4.83
C MET A 45 3.71 -13.91 3.53
N VAL A 46 3.71 -14.79 2.53
CA VAL A 46 4.33 -14.52 1.23
C VAL A 46 3.63 -13.36 0.52
N ILE A 47 2.29 -13.37 0.49
CA ILE A 47 1.49 -12.30 -0.10
C ILE A 47 1.78 -10.96 0.60
N LEU A 48 1.86 -10.96 1.93
CA LEU A 48 2.20 -9.79 2.74
C LEU A 48 3.62 -9.28 2.44
N ALA A 49 4.59 -10.20 2.36
CA ALA A 49 5.99 -9.89 2.06
C ALA A 49 6.19 -9.29 0.67
N ILE A 50 5.26 -9.50 -0.26
CA ILE A 50 5.25 -8.87 -1.58
C ILE A 50 4.50 -7.53 -1.55
N GLY A 51 3.32 -7.50 -0.96
CA GLY A 51 2.46 -6.31 -0.94
C GLY A 51 3.09 -5.15 -0.19
N LEU A 52 3.76 -5.43 0.93
CA LEU A 52 4.30 -4.40 1.82
C LEU A 52 5.45 -3.63 1.16
N PRO A 53 6.48 -4.26 0.56
CA PRO A 53 7.49 -3.55 -0.23
C PRO A 53 6.91 -2.75 -1.40
N LEU A 54 5.91 -3.28 -2.12
CA LEU A 54 5.26 -2.55 -3.22
C LEU A 54 4.55 -1.28 -2.73
N THR A 55 3.88 -1.38 -1.58
CA THR A 55 3.20 -0.25 -0.94
C THR A 55 4.21 0.80 -0.46
N VAL A 56 5.26 0.36 0.24
CA VAL A 56 6.35 1.24 0.71
C VAL A 56 7.03 1.91 -0.48
N TRP A 57 7.31 1.17 -1.55
CA TRP A 57 7.91 1.72 -2.76
C TRP A 57 7.03 2.77 -3.44
N SER A 58 5.72 2.54 -3.54
CA SER A 58 4.76 3.52 -4.03
C SER A 58 4.80 4.81 -3.21
N ILE A 59 4.82 4.69 -1.87
CA ILE A 59 4.91 5.83 -0.96
C ILE A 59 6.23 6.57 -1.15
N LEU A 60 7.37 5.86 -1.13
CA LEU A 60 8.69 6.47 -1.33
C LEU A 60 8.80 7.18 -2.68
N ARG A 61 8.22 6.59 -3.73
CA ARG A 61 8.14 7.22 -5.05
C ARG A 61 7.29 8.49 -5.00
N MET A 62 6.10 8.46 -4.38
CA MET A 62 5.25 9.65 -4.18
C MET A 62 5.99 10.77 -3.43
N LEU A 63 6.75 10.43 -2.39
CA LEU A 63 7.60 11.39 -1.65
C LEU A 63 8.73 11.95 -2.51
N ARG A 64 9.34 11.13 -3.39
CA ARG A 64 10.40 11.57 -4.31
C ARG A 64 9.84 12.51 -5.38
N GLU A 65 8.69 12.18 -5.94
CA GLU A 65 8.00 12.97 -6.98
C GLU A 65 7.47 14.30 -6.44
N ASN A 66 7.14 14.37 -5.15
CA ASN A 66 6.68 15.60 -4.48
C ASN A 66 7.78 16.30 -3.66
N ARG A 67 9.06 16.05 -3.95
CA ARG A 67 10.16 16.80 -3.31
C ARG A 67 9.96 18.30 -3.49
N GLY A 68 10.14 19.05 -2.41
CA GLY A 68 9.92 20.50 -2.38
C GLY A 68 8.48 20.92 -2.08
N HIS A 69 7.53 19.99 -1.99
CA HIS A 69 6.13 20.28 -1.72
C HIS A 69 5.68 19.61 -0.43
N ARG A 70 4.99 20.36 0.44
CA ARG A 70 4.38 19.78 1.64
C ARG A 70 3.26 18.83 1.27
N LEU A 71 3.27 17.64 1.87
CA LEU A 71 2.22 16.66 1.71
C LEU A 71 1.26 16.74 2.89
N HIS A 72 -0.02 16.95 2.58
CA HIS A 72 -1.09 16.90 3.55
C HIS A 72 -1.65 15.48 3.63
N TRP A 73 -1.93 15.03 4.85
CA TRP A 73 -2.45 13.69 5.12
C TRP A 73 -3.77 13.39 4.42
N TRP A 74 -4.66 14.38 4.37
CA TRP A 74 -6.04 14.24 3.89
C TRP A 74 -6.27 14.76 2.46
N ARG A 75 -5.25 15.34 1.83
CA ARG A 75 -5.38 15.90 0.48
C ARG A 75 -4.59 15.08 -0.52
N THR A 76 -5.04 15.14 -1.78
CA THR A 76 -4.24 14.62 -2.87
C THR A 76 -2.89 15.33 -2.94
N PRO A 77 -1.80 14.61 -3.26
CA PRO A 77 -0.51 15.24 -3.49
C PRO A 77 -0.63 16.36 -4.53
N PRO A 78 0.08 17.48 -4.34
CA PRO A 78 0.04 18.62 -5.26
C PRO A 78 0.58 18.26 -6.64
N VAL A 79 1.57 17.36 -6.72
CA VAL A 79 2.11 16.86 -7.99
C VAL A 79 1.73 15.40 -8.17
N LYS A 80 0.97 15.13 -9.25
CA LYS A 80 0.61 13.79 -9.71
C LYS A 80 1.09 13.59 -11.16
N PRO A 81 2.31 13.06 -11.36
CA PRO A 81 2.83 12.82 -12.71
C PRO A 81 2.16 11.62 -13.40
N ARG A 82 1.44 10.77 -12.65
CA ARG A 82 0.76 9.58 -13.16
C ARG A 82 -0.70 9.58 -12.74
N ASN A 83 -1.59 9.13 -13.63
CA ASN A 83 -3.00 8.97 -13.29
C ASN A 83 -3.22 7.74 -12.38
N VAL A 84 -2.51 6.64 -12.62
CA VAL A 84 -2.59 5.40 -11.82
C VAL A 84 -1.20 4.88 -11.46
N ASP A 85 -0.96 4.69 -10.16
CA ASP A 85 0.24 4.01 -9.67
C ASP A 85 -0.03 2.51 -9.50
N LEU A 86 0.51 1.69 -10.42
CA LEU A 86 0.40 0.23 -10.39
C LEU A 86 1.00 -0.38 -9.12
N SER A 87 2.10 0.16 -8.60
CA SER A 87 2.66 -0.35 -7.33
C SER A 87 1.71 -0.13 -6.17
N ARG A 88 0.98 0.99 -6.18
CA ARG A 88 -0.08 1.26 -5.19
C ARG A 88 -1.29 0.36 -5.39
N ALA A 89 -1.74 0.23 -6.64
CA ALA A 89 -2.93 -0.51 -7.02
C ALA A 89 -2.81 -2.01 -6.75
N VAL A 90 -1.60 -2.58 -6.86
CA VAL A 90 -1.34 -3.98 -6.53
C VAL A 90 -0.90 -4.12 -5.07
N GLY A 91 0.02 -3.27 -4.61
CA GLY A 91 0.64 -3.36 -3.30
C GLY A 91 -0.33 -3.21 -2.13
N ILE A 92 -1.26 -2.25 -2.19
CA ILE A 92 -2.22 -2.04 -1.10
C ILE A 92 -3.15 -3.26 -0.95
N PRO A 93 -3.84 -3.74 -2.02
CA PRO A 93 -4.67 -4.94 -1.92
C PRO A 93 -3.90 -6.17 -1.46
N THR A 94 -2.69 -6.43 -2.00
CA THR A 94 -1.89 -7.58 -1.54
C THR A 94 -1.50 -7.47 -0.08
N THR A 95 -1.14 -6.28 0.41
CA THR A 95 -0.85 -6.10 1.83
C THR A 95 -2.08 -6.42 2.69
N ILE A 96 -3.25 -5.89 2.31
CA ILE A 96 -4.50 -6.11 3.04
C ILE A 96 -4.89 -7.58 3.02
N PHE A 97 -4.90 -8.23 1.85
CA PHE A 97 -5.31 -9.63 1.73
C PHE A 97 -4.29 -10.59 2.34
N GLY A 98 -2.99 -10.32 2.27
CA GLY A 98 -1.98 -11.11 2.97
C GLY A 98 -2.17 -11.08 4.49
N ALA A 99 -2.40 -9.89 5.05
CA ALA A 99 -2.72 -9.74 6.48
C ALA A 99 -4.03 -10.44 6.84
N LEU A 100 -5.06 -10.30 6.00
CA LEU A 100 -6.36 -10.93 6.20
C LEU A 100 -6.27 -12.46 6.16
N ALA A 101 -5.49 -13.03 5.23
CA ALA A 101 -5.28 -14.47 5.12
C ALA A 101 -4.66 -15.06 6.39
N ILE A 102 -3.63 -14.39 6.93
CA ILE A 102 -3.02 -14.77 8.20
C ILE A 102 -4.06 -14.72 9.31
N TRP A 103 -4.82 -13.62 9.41
CA TRP A 103 -5.81 -13.46 10.47
C TRP A 103 -6.92 -14.52 10.41
N LEU A 104 -7.53 -14.73 9.24
CA LEU A 104 -8.64 -15.68 9.06
C LEU A 104 -8.25 -17.13 9.35
N ASN A 105 -7.00 -17.50 9.03
CA ASN A 105 -6.48 -18.86 9.23
C ASN A 105 -5.80 -19.06 10.60
N THR A 106 -5.63 -18.00 11.39
CA THR A 106 -5.12 -18.09 12.77
C THR A 106 -6.22 -17.81 13.81
N ALA A 107 -7.48 -17.59 13.38
CA ALA A 107 -8.58 -17.11 14.22
C ALA A 107 -9.00 -18.03 15.40
N GLY A 108 -8.47 -19.26 15.50
CA GLY A 108 -8.65 -20.12 16.67
C GLY A 108 -7.69 -19.82 17.83
N SER A 109 -6.62 -19.04 17.59
CA SER A 109 -5.54 -18.82 18.57
C SER A 109 -4.87 -17.44 18.51
N ALA A 110 -4.96 -16.70 17.40
CA ALA A 110 -4.44 -15.34 17.29
C ALA A 110 -5.46 -14.32 17.82
N PRO A 111 -5.12 -13.59 18.88
CA PRO A 111 -6.01 -12.55 19.37
C PRO A 111 -6.15 -11.42 18.34
N TRP A 112 -7.36 -10.90 18.20
CA TRP A 112 -7.68 -9.75 17.33
C TRP A 112 -6.77 -8.53 17.56
N TRP A 113 -6.20 -8.40 18.77
CA TRP A 113 -5.27 -7.32 19.11
C TRP A 113 -3.96 -7.38 18.30
N LEU A 114 -3.50 -8.55 17.83
CA LEU A 114 -2.32 -8.64 16.95
C LEU A 114 -2.57 -7.97 15.60
N ALA A 115 -3.75 -8.18 15.01
CA ALA A 115 -4.15 -7.51 13.78
C ALA A 115 -4.27 -5.99 13.98
N ALA A 116 -4.76 -5.56 15.14
CA ALA A 116 -4.84 -4.14 15.51
C ALA A 116 -3.43 -3.52 15.67
N ILE A 117 -2.50 -4.18 16.38
CA ILE A 117 -1.11 -3.73 16.53
C ILE A 117 -0.43 -3.64 15.16
N PHE A 118 -0.58 -4.67 14.33
CA PHE A 118 -0.01 -4.68 12.99
C PHE A 118 -0.53 -3.50 12.14
N THR A 119 -1.84 -3.27 12.16
CA THR A 119 -2.47 -2.12 11.49
C THR A 119 -1.96 -0.79 12.04
N ALA A 120 -1.86 -0.66 13.36
CA ALA A 120 -1.33 0.54 14.01
C ALA A 120 0.13 0.81 13.62
N ILE A 121 0.97 -0.22 13.53
CA ILE A 121 2.37 -0.11 13.08
C ILE A 121 2.42 0.40 11.64
N LEU A 122 1.59 -0.13 10.73
CA LEU A 122 1.56 0.34 9.34
C LEU A 122 1.16 1.82 9.23
N ILE A 123 0.13 2.22 9.97
CA ILE A 123 -0.32 3.62 10.02
C ILE A 123 0.77 4.52 10.61
N ALA A 124 1.42 4.09 11.70
CA ALA A 124 2.48 4.84 12.36
C ALA A 124 3.71 4.98 11.47
N LEU A 125 4.14 3.93 10.77
CA LEU A 125 5.26 3.98 9.82
C LEU A 125 4.95 4.91 8.64
N PHE A 126 3.73 4.85 8.12
CA PHE A 126 3.29 5.78 7.08
C PHE A 126 3.27 7.23 7.59
N GLY A 127 2.74 7.46 8.81
CA GLY A 127 2.74 8.76 9.48
C GLY A 127 4.15 9.32 9.68
N ALA A 128 5.04 8.50 10.22
CA ALA A 128 6.41 8.85 10.49
C ALA A 128 7.17 9.22 9.21
N THR A 129 7.01 8.45 8.13
CA THR A 129 7.69 8.75 6.85
C THR A 129 7.24 10.07 6.24
N VAL A 130 5.94 10.39 6.30
CA VAL A 130 5.39 11.68 5.84
C VAL A 130 5.84 12.83 6.77
N ALA A 131 5.81 12.63 8.08
CA ALA A 131 6.25 13.62 9.06
C ALA A 131 7.74 13.97 8.89
N VAL A 132 8.61 12.95 8.77
CA VAL A 132 10.05 13.14 8.52
C VAL A 132 10.28 13.89 7.21
N HIS A 133 9.52 13.57 6.15
CA HIS A 133 9.61 14.29 4.89
C HIS A 133 9.27 15.78 5.06
N ASN A 134 8.15 16.09 5.72
CA ASN A 134 7.69 17.46 5.95
C ASN A 134 8.63 18.26 6.87
N ILE A 135 9.21 17.65 7.91
CA ILE A 135 10.21 18.28 8.78
C ILE A 135 11.46 18.63 7.98
N ARG A 136 11.97 17.69 7.17
CA ARG A 136 13.16 17.92 6.30
C ARG A 136 12.94 19.03 5.29
N LEU A 137 11.72 19.19 4.78
CA LEU A 137 11.36 20.32 3.91
C LEU A 137 11.36 21.65 4.68
N SER A 138 10.83 21.66 5.90
CA SER A 138 10.79 22.87 6.73
C SER A 138 12.16 23.37 7.18
N GLN A 139 13.17 22.50 7.25
CA GLN A 139 14.55 22.87 7.60
C GLN A 139 15.38 23.38 6.41
N ARG A 140 14.87 23.24 5.17
CA ARG A 140 15.56 23.65 3.94
C ARG A 140 15.07 24.98 3.36
N ASN A 141 13.94 25.48 3.86
CA ASN A 141 13.39 26.80 3.56
C ASN A 141 13.75 27.77 4.68
#